data_AF-G0TD56-F1
#
_entry.id   AF-G0TD56-F1
#
_cell.length_a   1.000
_cell.length_b   1.000
_cell.length_c   1.000
_cell.angle_alpha   90.00
_cell.angle_beta   90.00
_cell.angle_gamma   90.00
#
_symmetry.space_group_name_H-M   'P 1'
#
loop_
_entity.id
_entity.type
_entity.pdbx_description
1 polymer ?
#
loop_
_entity_poly.entity_id
_entity_poly.type
_entity_poly.pdbx_seq_one_letter_code
_entity_poly.pdbx_strand_id
1 'polypeptide(L)'
;SVGEGVTDLQPGDHVLPIFTGECGECPHCHSEESNMCELLRINTERGGMILDGESRFSINGKPIHHFLGTSTFSEYTVVHSGQVVKINPKAPLDKVCIVSCGLTTGLGATLNVAKPKKGQSVAVFGLGAVGLG
;
A
#
# COMPACT_ATOMS: atom_id res chain seq x y z
N SER A 1 -14.38 5.23 9.80
CA SER A 1 -14.16 6.60 10.32
C SER A 1 -12.80 7.08 9.84
N VAL A 2 -12.49 8.36 10.03
CA VAL A 2 -11.15 8.91 9.78
C VAL A 2 -10.63 9.57 11.05
N GLY A 3 -9.31 9.60 11.23
CA GLY A 3 -8.67 10.32 12.33
C GLY A 3 -8.67 11.83 12.10
N GLU A 4 -8.31 12.58 13.14
CA GLU A 4 -8.09 14.02 13.03
C GLU A 4 -6.99 14.33 11.99
N GLY A 5 -7.18 15.40 11.21
CA GLY A 5 -6.23 15.83 10.17
C GLY A 5 -6.37 15.12 8.81
N VAL A 6 -7.16 14.04 8.72
CA VAL A 6 -7.44 13.39 7.43
C VAL A 6 -8.47 14.22 6.65
N THR A 7 -8.12 14.64 5.44
CA THR A 7 -8.93 15.54 4.60
C THR A 7 -9.27 14.97 3.22
N ASP A 8 -8.53 13.96 2.78
CA ASP A 8 -8.60 13.32 1.47
C ASP A 8 -9.48 12.05 1.45
N LEU A 9 -9.86 11.55 2.63
CA LEU A 9 -10.69 10.37 2.84
C LEU A 9 -11.89 10.70 3.72
N GLN A 10 -13.00 10.00 3.50
CA GLN A 10 -14.20 10.11 4.32
C GLN A 10 -14.88 8.74 4.53
N PRO A 11 -15.73 8.58 5.56
CA PRO A 11 -16.53 7.37 5.74
C PRO A 11 -17.35 7.02 4.48
N GLY A 12 -17.33 5.76 4.09
CA GLY A 12 -18.03 5.25 2.90
C GLY A 12 -17.18 5.17 1.64
N ASP A 13 -15.98 5.75 1.62
CA ASP A 13 -15.05 5.59 0.50
C ASP A 13 -14.59 4.12 0.34
N HIS A 14 -14.55 3.65 -0.89
CA HIS A 14 -13.86 2.40 -1.24
C HIS A 14 -12.36 2.68 -1.32
N VAL A 15 -11.57 1.84 -0.67
CA VAL A 15 -10.13 2.06 -0.52
C VAL A 15 -9.32 0.77 -0.66
N LEU A 16 -8.05 0.92 -1.01
CA LEU A 16 -7.04 -0.13 -0.96
C LEU A 16 -5.90 0.28 -0.01
N PRO A 17 -5.62 -0.49 1.06
CA PRO A 17 -4.40 -0.33 1.85
C PRO A 17 -3.17 -0.78 1.05
N ILE A 18 -2.11 0.02 1.07
CA ILE A 18 -0.83 -0.24 0.39
C ILE A 18 0.28 -0.39 1.44
N PHE A 19 1.16 -1.38 1.25
CA PHE A 19 2.22 -1.71 2.21
C PHE A 19 3.36 -0.67 2.30
N THR A 20 3.40 0.26 1.34
CA THR A 20 4.28 1.44 1.30
C THR A 20 3.41 2.64 0.92
N GLY A 21 3.58 3.77 1.60
CA GLY A 21 2.71 4.93 1.42
C GLY A 21 3.39 6.10 0.72
N GLU A 22 2.63 7.18 0.59
CA GLU A 22 3.03 8.46 0.01
C GLU A 22 2.55 9.58 0.93
N CYS A 23 3.49 10.30 1.57
CA CYS A 23 3.12 11.40 2.47
C CYS A 23 2.85 12.73 1.74
N GLY A 24 3.26 12.82 0.46
CA GLY A 24 3.03 14.01 -0.38
C GLY A 24 3.95 15.20 -0.11
N GLU A 25 4.79 15.15 0.92
CA GLU A 25 5.59 16.33 1.37
C GLU A 25 7.10 16.08 1.51
N CYS A 26 7.55 14.82 1.52
CA CYS A 26 8.99 14.51 1.59
C CYS A 26 9.67 14.65 0.22
N PRO A 27 11.01 14.81 0.16
CA PRO A 27 11.74 14.97 -1.10
C PRO A 27 11.47 13.84 -2.12
N HIS A 28 11.28 12.60 -1.64
CA HIS A 28 10.94 11.47 -2.51
C HIS A 28 9.54 11.56 -3.09
N CYS A 29 8.56 12.12 -2.36
CA CYS A 29 7.20 12.33 -2.88
C CYS A 29 7.14 13.50 -3.87
N HIS A 30 8.04 14.47 -3.78
CA HIS A 30 8.15 15.57 -4.75
C HIS A 30 8.97 15.23 -5.99
N SER A 31 9.71 14.11 -5.98
CA SER A 31 10.47 13.63 -7.14
C SER A 31 9.53 13.00 -8.17
N GLU A 32 9.82 13.20 -9.46
CA GLU A 32 9.07 12.58 -10.56
C GLU A 32 9.45 11.11 -10.77
N GLU A 33 10.55 10.67 -10.18
CA GLU A 33 11.21 9.40 -10.44
C GLU A 33 11.06 8.39 -9.30
N SER A 34 10.75 8.86 -8.08
CA SER A 34 10.77 8.04 -6.87
C SER A 34 9.37 7.80 -6.31
N ASN A 35 9.16 6.59 -5.80
CA ASN A 35 7.99 6.23 -4.99
C ASN A 35 8.39 5.81 -3.55
N MET A 36 9.62 6.13 -3.12
CA MET A 36 10.21 5.65 -1.86
C MET A 36 10.06 6.67 -0.74
N CYS A 37 8.82 6.97 -0.35
CA CYS A 37 8.48 7.93 0.69
C CYS A 37 9.39 7.81 1.93
N GLU A 38 9.93 8.91 2.42
CA GLU A 38 10.81 8.91 3.59
C GLU A 38 10.09 8.46 4.87
N LEU A 39 8.87 8.92 5.05
CA LEU A 39 8.04 8.62 6.23
C LEU A 39 7.37 7.24 6.14
N LEU A 40 6.80 6.91 4.99
CA LEU A 40 5.85 5.81 4.82
C LEU A 40 6.39 4.63 4.01
N ARG A 41 7.69 4.58 3.72
CA ARG A 41 8.32 3.41 3.10
C ARG A 41 8.08 2.15 3.92
N ILE A 42 8.10 1.00 3.23
CA ILE A 42 7.96 -0.33 3.82
C ILE A 42 8.89 -0.52 5.04
N ASN A 43 8.34 -1.05 6.12
CA ASN A 43 9.10 -1.52 7.28
C ASN A 43 8.44 -2.80 7.81
N THR A 44 9.16 -3.92 7.70
CA THR A 44 8.70 -5.26 8.07
C THR A 44 8.82 -5.56 9.57
N GLU A 45 9.58 -4.76 10.31
CA GLU A 45 9.86 -4.97 11.74
C GLU A 45 8.92 -4.16 12.64
N ARG A 46 8.29 -3.12 12.10
CA ARG A 46 7.41 -2.22 12.85
C ARG A 46 6.06 -2.89 13.16
N GLY A 47 5.84 -3.18 14.44
CA GLY A 47 4.61 -3.78 14.95
C GLY A 47 3.54 -2.81 15.48
N GLY A 48 3.74 -1.49 15.37
CA GLY A 48 2.83 -0.45 15.86
C GLY A 48 2.63 0.69 14.86
N MET A 49 1.74 1.63 15.19
CA MET A 49 1.44 2.80 14.35
C MET A 49 2.57 3.83 14.40
N ILE A 50 2.73 4.63 13.34
CA ILE A 50 3.76 5.68 13.28
C ILE A 50 3.51 6.78 14.32
N LEU A 51 2.25 7.09 14.60
CA LEU A 51 1.86 8.20 15.47
C LEU A 51 2.40 8.08 16.91
N ASP A 52 2.31 6.89 17.49
CA ASP A 52 2.60 6.65 18.91
C ASP A 52 3.40 5.37 19.17
N GLY A 53 3.74 4.60 18.14
CA GLY A 53 4.44 3.31 18.28
C GLY A 53 3.55 2.17 18.80
N GLU A 54 2.29 2.43 19.15
CA GLU A 54 1.41 1.46 19.78
C GLU A 54 0.63 0.64 18.75
N SER A 55 0.24 -0.59 19.12
CA SER A 55 -0.70 -1.35 18.30
C SER A 55 -2.14 -0.83 18.46
N ARG A 56 -2.96 -1.07 17.45
CA ARG A 56 -4.43 -0.86 17.49
C ARG A 56 -5.19 -2.16 17.73
N PHE A 57 -4.48 -3.27 17.80
CA PHE A 57 -5.04 -4.60 18.05
C PHE A 57 -4.61 -5.09 19.42
N SER A 58 -5.55 -5.69 20.14
CA SER A 58 -5.24 -6.39 21.38
C SER A 58 -6.22 -7.55 21.60
N ILE A 59 -5.75 -8.55 22.33
CA ILE A 59 -6.60 -9.60 22.91
C ILE A 59 -6.27 -9.66 24.39
N ASN A 60 -7.31 -9.54 25.24
CA ASN A 60 -7.16 -9.57 26.70
C ASN A 60 -6.10 -8.58 27.22
N GLY A 61 -6.05 -7.37 26.63
CA GLY A 61 -5.09 -6.32 26.98
C GLY A 61 -3.66 -6.56 26.50
N LYS A 62 -3.37 -7.67 25.80
CA LYS A 62 -2.07 -7.94 25.19
C LYS A 62 -2.05 -7.43 23.75
N PRO A 63 -1.07 -6.61 23.33
CA PRO A 63 -1.01 -6.08 21.98
C PRO A 63 -0.75 -7.19 20.96
N ILE A 64 -1.40 -7.09 19.80
CA ILE A 64 -1.11 -7.91 18.61
C ILE A 64 -0.47 -6.99 17.59
N HIS A 65 0.69 -7.37 17.05
CA HIS A 65 1.43 -6.48 16.18
C HIS A 65 0.74 -6.22 14.84
N HIS A 66 0.95 -5.01 14.33
CA HIS A 66 0.69 -4.67 12.95
C HIS A 66 1.69 -5.37 12.01
N PHE A 67 1.30 -5.55 10.75
CA PHE A 67 2.18 -5.99 9.68
C PHE A 67 2.08 -5.04 8.49
N LEU A 68 3.23 -4.51 8.07
CA LEU A 68 3.37 -3.56 6.95
C LEU A 68 2.47 -2.30 7.07
N GLY A 69 2.03 -1.97 8.28
CA GLY A 69 1.09 -0.88 8.52
C GLY A 69 -0.31 -1.07 7.91
N THR A 70 -0.66 -2.29 7.48
CA THR A 70 -1.95 -2.58 6.82
C THR A 70 -2.80 -3.59 7.56
N SER A 71 -2.21 -4.73 7.98
CA SER A 71 -2.88 -5.79 8.76
C SER A 71 -4.27 -6.18 8.26
N THR A 72 -4.38 -6.51 6.96
CA THR A 72 -5.67 -6.73 6.28
C THR A 72 -6.38 -8.05 6.61
N PHE A 73 -5.79 -8.90 7.45
CA PHE A 73 -6.41 -10.14 7.94
C PHE A 73 -7.22 -9.89 9.22
N SER A 74 -8.12 -8.91 9.15
CA SER A 74 -9.04 -8.52 10.21
C SER A 74 -10.26 -7.85 9.56
N GLU A 75 -11.45 -8.01 10.15
CA GLU A 75 -12.67 -7.34 9.66
C GLU A 75 -12.52 -5.81 9.67
N TYR A 76 -11.72 -5.29 10.60
CA TYR A 76 -11.35 -3.88 10.70
C TYR A 76 -9.86 -3.72 10.96
N THR A 77 -9.27 -2.69 10.38
CA THR A 77 -7.86 -2.32 10.59
C THR A 77 -7.73 -0.80 10.66
N VAL A 78 -6.60 -0.33 11.22
CA VAL A 78 -6.24 1.08 11.29
C VAL A 78 -4.97 1.28 10.50
N VAL A 79 -4.99 2.21 9.55
CA VAL A 79 -3.92 2.44 8.57
C VAL A 79 -3.64 3.94 8.51
N HIS A 80 -2.38 4.33 8.30
CA HIS A 80 -2.02 5.72 8.05
C HIS A 80 -2.67 6.19 6.73
N SER A 81 -3.24 7.40 6.66
CA SER A 81 -3.98 7.86 5.46
C SER A 81 -3.13 7.82 4.19
N GLY A 82 -1.87 8.24 4.25
CA GLY A 82 -0.92 8.12 3.12
C GLY A 82 -0.60 6.68 2.65
N GLN A 83 -1.08 5.64 3.35
CA GLN A 83 -1.02 4.23 2.91
C GLN A 83 -2.40 3.73 2.41
N VAL A 84 -3.38 4.60 2.24
CA VAL A 84 -4.75 4.26 1.85
C VAL A 84 -5.09 4.98 0.55
N VAL A 85 -5.28 4.21 -0.52
CA VAL A 85 -5.66 4.77 -1.81
C VAL A 85 -7.17 4.71 -1.96
N LYS A 86 -7.82 5.87 -2.07
CA LYS A 86 -9.22 5.98 -2.49
C LYS A 86 -9.38 5.52 -3.93
N ILE A 87 -10.34 4.63 -4.18
CA ILE A 87 -10.60 4.06 -5.50
C ILE A 87 -12.03 4.32 -5.98
N ASN A 88 -12.30 3.97 -7.23
CA ASN A 88 -13.62 4.06 -7.81
C ASN A 88 -14.61 3.19 -7.01
N PRO A 89 -15.73 3.76 -6.50
CA PRO A 89 -16.69 3.01 -5.69
C PRO A 89 -17.42 1.91 -6.47
N LYS A 90 -17.38 1.93 -7.81
CA LYS A 90 -17.94 0.87 -8.67
C LYS A 90 -16.97 -0.29 -8.89
N ALA A 91 -15.72 -0.20 -8.44
CA ALA A 91 -14.75 -1.27 -8.58
C ALA A 91 -15.12 -2.45 -7.67
N PRO A 92 -15.17 -3.70 -8.19
CA PRO A 92 -15.45 -4.88 -7.39
C PRO A 92 -14.26 -5.21 -6.48
N LEU A 93 -14.39 -4.96 -5.17
CA LEU A 93 -13.31 -5.09 -4.18
C LEU A 93 -12.73 -6.50 -4.09
N ASP A 94 -13.54 -7.52 -4.34
CA ASP A 94 -13.16 -8.93 -4.42
C ASP A 94 -12.19 -9.24 -5.56
N LYS A 95 -12.07 -8.35 -6.54
CA LYS A 95 -11.15 -8.48 -7.68
C LYS A 95 -9.97 -7.51 -7.58
N VAL A 96 -10.23 -6.25 -7.25
CA VAL A 96 -9.19 -5.22 -7.30
C VAL A 96 -8.26 -5.23 -6.09
N CYS A 97 -8.55 -6.02 -5.06
CA CYS A 97 -7.67 -6.15 -3.90
C CYS A 97 -6.25 -6.60 -4.25
N ILE A 98 -6.06 -7.37 -5.33
CA ILE A 98 -4.72 -7.84 -5.76
C ILE A 98 -3.83 -6.71 -6.33
N VAL A 99 -4.41 -5.56 -6.65
CA VAL A 99 -3.72 -4.39 -7.23
C VAL A 99 -2.87 -3.68 -6.19
N SER A 100 -3.06 -3.93 -4.89
CA SER A 100 -2.34 -3.22 -3.81
C SER A 100 -0.91 -3.71 -3.55
N CYS A 101 -0.46 -4.78 -4.22
CA CYS A 101 0.88 -5.34 -4.01
C CYS A 101 1.43 -6.06 -5.25
N GLY A 102 1.30 -7.39 -5.33
CA GLY A 102 2.09 -8.21 -6.24
C GLY A 102 1.86 -7.90 -7.72
N LEU A 103 0.60 -7.74 -8.14
CA LEU A 103 0.25 -7.46 -9.54
C LEU A 103 0.88 -6.15 -10.02
N THR A 104 0.68 -5.05 -9.28
CA THR A 104 1.20 -3.73 -9.66
C THR A 104 2.72 -3.64 -9.55
N THR A 105 3.34 -4.44 -8.68
CA THR A 105 4.80 -4.58 -8.64
C THR A 105 5.34 -5.10 -9.97
N GLY A 106 4.75 -6.18 -10.51
CA GLY A 106 5.12 -6.74 -11.81
C GLY A 106 4.84 -5.79 -12.98
N LEU A 107 3.62 -5.27 -13.01
CA LEU A 107 3.15 -4.34 -14.03
C LEU A 107 4.05 -3.10 -14.10
N GLY A 108 4.33 -2.50 -12.94
CA GLY A 108 5.17 -1.31 -12.81
C GLY A 108 6.63 -1.58 -13.17
N ALA A 109 7.19 -2.74 -12.79
CA ALA A 109 8.53 -3.13 -13.20
C ALA A 109 8.67 -3.18 -14.73
N THR A 110 7.66 -3.68 -15.43
CA THR A 110 7.68 -3.75 -16.90
C THR A 110 7.42 -2.38 -17.53
N LEU A 111 6.33 -1.71 -17.16
CA LEU A 111 5.86 -0.51 -17.87
C LEU A 111 6.61 0.76 -17.46
N ASN A 112 7.00 0.88 -16.19
CA ASN A 112 7.58 2.12 -15.65
C ASN A 112 9.10 2.06 -15.53
N VAL A 113 9.70 0.86 -15.43
CA VAL A 113 11.15 0.70 -15.26
C VAL A 113 11.79 0.13 -16.54
N ALA A 114 11.42 -1.08 -16.95
CA ALA A 114 12.04 -1.75 -18.09
C ALA A 114 11.67 -1.11 -19.45
N LYS A 115 10.44 -0.62 -19.60
CA LYS A 115 9.92 0.10 -20.78
C LYS A 115 10.22 -0.60 -22.12
N PRO A 116 9.87 -1.89 -22.29
CA PRO A 116 10.13 -2.59 -23.55
C PRO A 116 9.37 -1.93 -24.71
N LYS A 117 10.06 -1.72 -25.82
CA LYS A 117 9.48 -1.23 -27.06
C LYS A 117 8.73 -2.36 -27.77
N LYS A 118 7.74 -1.98 -28.58
CA LYS A 118 7.00 -2.91 -29.44
C LYS A 118 7.98 -3.75 -30.29
N GLY A 119 7.81 -5.08 -30.26
CA GLY A 119 8.64 -6.03 -31.00
C GLY A 119 9.89 -6.54 -30.27
N GLN A 120 10.19 -6.05 -29.06
CA GLN A 120 11.27 -6.60 -28.24
C GLN A 120 10.86 -7.92 -27.58
N SER A 121 11.84 -8.81 -27.37
CA SER A 121 11.70 -10.02 -26.56
C SER A 121 11.92 -9.71 -25.08
N VAL A 122 11.09 -10.29 -24.20
CA VAL A 122 11.20 -10.15 -22.74
C VAL A 122 11.37 -11.53 -22.12
N ALA A 123 12.30 -11.65 -21.16
CA ALA A 123 12.43 -12.83 -20.32
C ALA A 123 11.94 -12.47 -18.90
N VAL A 124 11.03 -13.28 -18.37
CA VAL A 124 10.50 -13.13 -17.01
C VAL A 124 10.96 -14.32 -16.17
N PHE A 125 11.67 -14.04 -15.08
CA PHE A 125 12.17 -15.06 -14.16
C PHE A 125 11.26 -15.15 -12.93
N GLY A 126 10.46 -16.23 -12.87
CA GLY A 126 9.46 -16.47 -11.83
C GLY A 126 8.04 -16.20 -12.33
N LEU A 127 7.11 -17.13 -12.06
CA LEU A 127 5.73 -17.10 -12.56
C LEU A 127 4.69 -17.00 -11.44
N GLY A 128 5.06 -16.34 -10.34
CA GLY A 128 4.12 -15.96 -9.29
C GLY A 128 3.31 -14.71 -9.66
N ALA A 129 2.52 -14.17 -8.73
CA ALA A 129 1.68 -12.99 -8.96
C ALA A 129 2.46 -11.77 -9.48
N VAL A 130 3.71 -11.58 -9.05
CA VAL A 130 4.59 -10.49 -9.54
C VAL A 130 5.06 -10.76 -10.97
N GLY A 131 5.42 -12.00 -11.31
CA GLY A 131 5.91 -12.32 -12.65
C GLY A 131 4.81 -12.33 -13.72
N LEU A 132 3.58 -12.62 -13.31
CA LEU A 132 2.39 -12.59 -14.18
C LEU A 132 1.71 -11.22 -14.20
N GLY A 133 2.15 -10.29 -13.35
CA GLY A 133 1.60 -8.94 -13.19
C GLY A 133 2.06 -7.97 -14.26
#